data_AF-A0A495E697-F1
#
_entry.id   AF-A0A495E697-F1
#
_cell.length_a   1.000
_cell.length_b   1.000
_cell.length_c   1.000
_cell.angle_alpha   90.00
_cell.angle_beta   90.00
_cell.angle_gamma   90.00
#
_symmetry.space_group_name_H-M   'P 1'
#
loop_
_entity.id
_entity.type
_entity.pdbx_description
1 polymer ?
#
loop_
_entity_poly.entity_id
_entity_poly.type
_entity_poly.pdbx_seq_one_letter_code
_entity_poly.pdbx_strand_id
1 'polypeptide(L)'
;MKKFFKTTLFASLLALAISFTSCQDEFEEISNGEENESITANSAAAKLITDTSSQDGSFDNIVDGVSCFAIEFPYTVNVNGLDVTLDSKEDLATVEELLDKVDLDSDIVDIIFPITITLADYTEITIASKEALLEKAKECIEGGKDDDIECIDFVYPLTVFTFDVNNQQTGNATIESDKQLRRFFAGLEGNQLVSMDFPVTLKLYDGTEVVVNTNAELAVAIESAKETCDEDDDNDHNDDDFSKERLDAYLVACPWLIHDVQRNEQDQTEQYFEYAMNFSANGSVTAKDREGNSIEGEWTTRVSNNRVLLKLEFTALMDFSLDWFVYELEEGKIKLFAEGGNKIIMKKACNVIDKDPNTLRQVLKECSWIIKKVKRDNQELDRLLGYEFNFMADGVVTLSNEEVSSEGTWEITLNAQARLVMAITMGNEPGVSFEWPLSDLRDNRLKFEIPGTGYELILERNCDNDVDDEDVVWIRGLFNDSLWEVALFSENQDPSTEAYTNYEFSFSANGKVTVYNPNQVEVSTGRWLVYRNSDNKLEMIITFGADSNFYPLANDYILLEVEENRLELKHENDNGGYDHLVLEKK
;
A
#
# COMPACT_ATOMS: atom_id res chain seq x y z
N MET A 1 75.82 16.14 -57.89
CA MET A 1 74.49 15.50 -57.73
C MET A 1 74.44 14.36 -56.69
N LYS A 2 75.50 13.57 -56.43
CA LYS A 2 75.46 12.46 -55.46
C LYS A 2 75.35 12.83 -53.97
N LYS A 3 75.76 14.04 -53.54
CA LYS A 3 75.64 14.48 -52.14
C LYS A 3 74.21 14.92 -51.80
N PHE A 4 73.57 15.70 -52.67
CA PHE A 4 72.19 16.16 -52.47
C PHE A 4 71.18 15.01 -52.35
N PHE A 5 71.32 13.96 -53.17
CA PHE A 5 70.40 12.82 -53.14
C PHE A 5 70.47 12.04 -51.82
N LYS A 6 71.64 11.94 -51.20
CA LYS A 6 71.80 11.28 -49.89
C LYS A 6 71.19 12.12 -48.76
N THR A 7 71.29 13.44 -48.83
CA THR A 7 70.72 14.33 -47.81
C THR A 7 69.20 14.38 -47.90
N THR A 8 68.62 14.39 -49.11
CA THR A 8 67.16 14.29 -49.28
C THR A 8 66.62 12.91 -48.90
N LEU A 9 67.36 11.82 -49.14
CA LEU A 9 66.94 10.48 -48.73
C LEU A 9 66.98 10.29 -47.21
N PHE A 10 68.00 10.85 -46.54
CA PHE A 10 68.08 10.83 -45.08
C PHE A 10 67.02 11.74 -44.43
N ALA A 11 66.74 12.90 -45.03
CA ALA A 11 65.67 13.78 -44.57
C ALA A 11 64.29 13.16 -44.76
N SER A 12 64.06 12.44 -45.88
CA SER A 12 62.80 11.71 -46.09
C SER A 12 62.66 10.51 -45.15
N LEU A 13 63.75 9.79 -44.85
CA LEU A 13 63.71 8.69 -43.88
C LEU A 13 63.47 9.18 -42.45
N LEU A 14 64.05 10.32 -42.09
CA LEU A 14 63.85 10.94 -40.78
C LEU A 14 62.42 11.49 -40.64
N ALA A 15 61.88 12.11 -41.69
CA ALA A 15 60.48 12.56 -41.71
C ALA A 15 59.49 11.38 -41.62
N LEU A 16 59.80 10.25 -42.27
CA LEU A 16 59.00 9.02 -42.19
C LEU A 16 59.10 8.34 -40.81
N ALA A 17 60.27 8.39 -40.16
CA ALA A 17 60.47 7.85 -38.82
C ALA A 17 59.75 8.66 -37.73
N ILE A 18 59.57 9.98 -37.93
CA ILE A 18 58.81 10.86 -37.03
C ILE A 18 57.29 10.67 -37.24
N SER A 19 56.85 10.02 -38.33
CA SER A 19 55.41 9.75 -38.57
C SER A 19 54.87 8.52 -37.81
N PHE A 20 55.73 7.73 -37.15
CA PHE A 20 55.34 6.49 -36.45
C PHE A 20 55.47 6.57 -34.92
N THR A 21 55.63 7.76 -34.34
CA THR A 21 55.64 7.95 -32.87
C THR A 21 54.42 8.70 -32.34
N SER A 22 53.33 8.77 -33.12
CA SER A 22 52.03 9.27 -32.67
C SER A 22 51.05 8.11 -32.58
N CYS A 23 51.14 7.38 -31.47
CA CYS A 23 49.97 6.80 -30.82
C CYS A 23 49.88 7.53 -29.48
N GLN A 24 49.40 8.76 -29.54
CA GLN A 24 48.70 9.32 -28.40
C GLN A 24 47.29 8.75 -28.54
N ASP A 25 46.77 8.06 -27.52
CA ASP A 25 45.33 7.81 -27.47
C ASP A 25 44.67 9.18 -27.65
N GLU A 26 43.86 9.33 -28.69
CA GLU A 26 43.02 10.51 -28.87
C GLU A 26 42.07 10.54 -27.68
N PHE A 27 42.43 11.30 -26.65
CA PHE A 27 41.45 11.76 -25.68
C PHE A 27 40.54 12.72 -26.43
N GLU A 28 39.27 12.35 -26.58
CA GLU A 28 38.25 13.30 -26.98
C GLU A 28 38.29 14.46 -25.99
N GLU A 29 38.60 15.67 -26.47
CA GLU A 29 38.18 16.88 -25.77
C GLU A 29 36.65 16.92 -25.84
N ILE A 30 36.00 16.36 -24.82
CA ILE A 30 34.59 16.62 -24.57
C ILE A 30 34.51 18.10 -24.18
N SER A 31 34.20 18.93 -25.17
CA SER A 31 33.75 20.30 -24.96
C SER A 31 32.37 20.26 -24.29
N ASN A 32 32.33 19.99 -22.99
CA ASN A 32 31.22 20.47 -22.17
C ASN A 32 31.59 21.88 -21.73
N GLY A 33 31.02 22.84 -22.46
CA GLY A 33 31.02 24.23 -22.05
C GLY A 33 30.32 24.38 -20.71
N GLU A 34 30.82 25.34 -19.94
CA GLU A 34 30.45 25.69 -18.56
C GLU A 34 31.17 24.85 -17.50
N GLU A 35 31.67 25.56 -16.49
CA GLU A 35 32.54 25.06 -15.43
C GLU A 35 31.83 23.96 -14.64
N ASN A 36 31.95 22.70 -15.06
CA ASN A 36 31.68 21.56 -14.18
C ASN A 36 32.77 21.56 -13.09
N GLU A 37 32.48 22.25 -12.00
CA GLU A 37 33.35 22.39 -10.83
C GLU A 37 33.69 21.00 -10.30
N SER A 38 34.90 20.52 -10.57
CA SER A 38 35.38 19.22 -10.07
C SER A 38 35.25 19.10 -8.55
N ILE A 39 34.71 17.98 -8.08
CA ILE A 39 34.61 17.61 -6.67
C ILE A 39 35.96 17.04 -6.21
N THR A 40 36.55 17.62 -5.18
CA THR A 40 37.68 17.00 -4.47
C THR A 40 37.17 16.05 -3.39
N ALA A 41 37.93 15.00 -3.07
CA ALA A 41 37.58 14.01 -2.03
C ALA A 41 37.17 14.62 -0.67
N ASN A 42 37.74 15.78 -0.28
CA ASN A 42 37.45 16.46 0.99
C ASN A 42 36.52 17.68 0.85
N SER A 43 35.78 17.80 -0.26
CA SER A 43 34.84 18.92 -0.46
C SER A 43 33.51 18.71 0.27
N ALA A 44 32.77 19.79 0.50
CA ALA A 44 31.42 19.70 1.06
C ALA A 44 30.48 18.86 0.18
N ALA A 45 30.59 18.99 -1.15
CA ALA A 45 29.82 18.18 -2.09
C ALA A 45 30.16 16.69 -1.99
N ALA A 46 31.44 16.33 -1.82
CA ALA A 46 31.83 14.94 -1.58
C ALA A 46 31.21 14.40 -0.28
N LYS A 47 31.18 15.21 0.80
CA LYS A 47 30.53 14.81 2.06
C LYS A 47 29.05 14.53 1.84
N LEU A 48 28.32 15.46 1.22
CA LEU A 48 26.88 15.28 0.93
C LEU A 48 26.61 14.03 0.10
N ILE A 49 27.40 13.77 -0.95
CA ILE A 49 27.25 12.55 -1.76
C ILE A 49 27.50 11.30 -0.93
N THR A 50 28.53 11.32 -0.08
CA THR A 50 28.83 10.17 0.76
C THR A 50 27.79 9.97 1.84
N ASP A 51 27.28 11.05 2.45
CA ASP A 51 26.25 11.04 3.49
C ASP A 51 24.95 10.44 2.93
N THR A 52 24.51 10.93 1.76
CA THR A 52 23.34 10.43 1.01
C THR A 52 23.48 8.99 0.47
N SER A 53 24.68 8.43 0.45
CA SER A 53 24.90 7.04 0.03
C SER A 53 25.38 6.16 1.18
N SER A 54 25.12 6.56 2.42
CA SER A 54 25.43 5.75 3.61
C SER A 54 24.45 4.59 3.73
N GLN A 55 24.86 3.56 4.46
CA GLN A 55 23.94 2.49 4.86
C GLN A 55 23.17 2.96 6.09
N ASP A 56 21.89 3.22 5.90
CA ASP A 56 20.89 3.38 6.95
C ASP A 56 20.71 2.06 7.74
N GLY A 57 20.80 2.14 9.06
CA GLY A 57 20.55 1.05 10.00
C GLY A 57 19.27 1.19 10.82
N SER A 58 18.52 2.28 10.68
CA SER A 58 17.31 2.55 11.44
C SER A 58 16.24 1.47 11.27
N PHE A 59 16.18 0.80 10.11
CA PHE A 59 15.09 -0.12 9.80
C PHE A 59 14.98 -1.36 10.71
N ASP A 60 16.06 -1.79 11.36
CA ASP A 60 16.06 -2.91 12.31
C ASP A 60 16.26 -2.48 13.77
N ASN A 61 16.10 -1.18 14.03
CA ASN A 61 16.09 -0.59 15.35
C ASN A 61 15.22 -1.42 16.32
N ILE A 62 14.04 -1.90 15.90
CA ILE A 62 13.16 -2.79 16.69
C ILE A 62 13.83 -3.98 17.35
N VAL A 63 14.96 -4.43 16.80
CA VAL A 63 15.76 -5.50 17.36
C VAL A 63 16.91 -5.01 18.23
N ASP A 64 17.69 -4.04 17.77
CA ASP A 64 19.02 -3.75 18.33
C ASP A 64 19.16 -2.37 18.97
N GLY A 65 18.26 -1.46 18.64
CA GLY A 65 18.19 -0.11 19.15
C GLY A 65 19.31 0.80 18.71
N VAL A 66 19.76 0.74 17.46
CA VAL A 66 20.86 1.58 16.97
C VAL A 66 20.71 1.96 15.48
N SER A 67 20.56 3.24 15.14
CA SER A 67 20.32 3.64 13.73
C SER A 67 21.57 3.59 12.82
N CYS A 68 22.78 3.65 13.39
CA CYS A 68 24.04 3.83 12.64
C CYS A 68 24.59 2.56 11.93
N PHE A 69 23.98 1.40 12.17
CA PHE A 69 24.36 0.12 11.54
C PHE A 69 23.15 -0.82 11.52
N ALA A 70 23.13 -1.73 10.55
CA ALA A 70 22.09 -2.74 10.44
C ALA A 70 22.61 -4.15 10.75
N ILE A 71 21.77 -5.03 11.26
CA ILE A 71 22.05 -6.47 11.34
C ILE A 71 21.82 -7.14 9.98
N GLU A 72 22.82 -7.87 9.50
CA GLU A 72 22.74 -8.63 8.26
C GLU A 72 21.88 -9.89 8.44
N PHE A 73 20.86 -10.05 7.59
CA PHE A 73 20.05 -11.26 7.53
C PHE A 73 20.85 -12.48 7.01
N PRO A 74 20.57 -13.71 7.48
CA PRO A 74 19.58 -14.04 8.49
C PRO A 74 20.15 -14.04 9.93
N TYR A 75 19.29 -13.74 10.90
CA TYR A 75 19.61 -13.84 12.34
C TYR A 75 18.40 -14.31 13.15
N THR A 76 18.59 -14.57 14.44
CA THR A 76 17.54 -15.06 15.33
C THR A 76 17.46 -14.20 16.58
N VAL A 77 16.24 -13.85 16.96
CA VAL A 77 15.92 -13.11 18.18
C VAL A 77 14.99 -13.93 19.07
N ASN A 78 15.11 -13.75 20.38
CA ASN A 78 14.13 -14.23 21.34
C ASN A 78 13.24 -13.05 21.73
N VAL A 79 11.95 -13.12 21.37
CA VAL A 79 10.94 -12.11 21.70
C VAL A 79 10.03 -12.70 22.76
N ASN A 80 10.07 -12.17 23.98
CA ASN A 80 9.22 -12.63 25.08
C ASN A 80 9.25 -14.17 25.32
N GLY A 81 10.40 -14.82 25.06
CA GLY A 81 10.60 -16.26 25.23
C GLY A 81 10.36 -17.12 23.98
N LEU A 82 9.96 -16.53 22.86
CA LEU A 82 9.79 -17.20 21.56
C LEU A 82 10.98 -16.89 20.64
N ASP A 83 11.61 -17.93 20.10
CA ASP A 83 12.66 -17.76 19.09
C ASP A 83 12.04 -17.48 17.71
N VAL A 84 12.41 -16.34 17.12
CA VAL A 84 11.99 -15.88 15.78
C VAL A 84 13.23 -15.78 14.90
N THR A 85 13.21 -16.46 13.75
CA THR A 85 14.26 -16.32 12.73
C THR A 85 13.83 -15.28 11.73
N LEU A 86 14.71 -14.33 11.45
CA LEU A 86 14.48 -13.22 10.53
C LEU A 86 15.40 -13.47 9.33
N ASP A 87 14.80 -13.76 8.18
CA ASP A 87 15.51 -14.03 6.92
C ASP A 87 15.46 -12.81 5.98
N SER A 88 14.61 -11.83 6.28
CA SER A 88 14.33 -10.65 5.47
C SER A 88 13.78 -9.48 6.29
N LYS A 89 13.74 -8.28 5.71
CA LYS A 89 13.16 -7.07 6.35
C LYS A 89 11.69 -7.26 6.67
N GLU A 90 10.95 -7.98 5.83
CA GLU A 90 9.54 -8.28 6.01
C GLU A 90 9.26 -9.10 7.29
N ASP A 91 10.23 -9.88 7.77
CA ASP A 91 10.06 -10.69 8.97
C ASP A 91 10.06 -9.84 10.27
N LEU A 92 10.54 -8.59 10.21
CA LEU A 92 10.53 -7.65 11.36
C LEU A 92 9.10 -7.34 11.84
N ALA A 93 8.11 -7.35 10.94
CA ALA A 93 6.70 -7.20 11.30
C ALA A 93 6.21 -8.31 12.26
N THR A 94 6.85 -9.48 12.23
CA THR A 94 6.54 -10.56 13.19
C THR A 94 7.08 -10.24 14.59
N VAL A 95 8.23 -9.56 14.69
CA VAL A 95 8.79 -9.10 15.96
C VAL A 95 7.85 -8.07 16.58
N GLU A 96 7.45 -7.09 15.78
CA GLU A 96 6.49 -6.05 16.15
C GLU A 96 5.17 -6.64 16.66
N GLU A 97 4.56 -7.57 15.90
CA GLU A 97 3.31 -8.22 16.29
C GLU A 97 3.43 -8.98 17.64
N LEU A 98 4.62 -9.50 17.95
CA LEU A 98 4.88 -10.23 19.20
C LEU A 98 5.13 -9.29 20.39
N LEU A 99 5.70 -8.10 20.15
CA LEU A 99 5.82 -7.04 21.15
C LEU A 99 4.43 -6.48 21.49
N ASP A 100 3.61 -6.19 20.48
CA ASP A 100 2.24 -5.67 20.61
C ASP A 100 1.27 -6.56 21.39
N LYS A 101 1.51 -7.86 21.43
CA LYS A 101 0.65 -8.85 22.11
C LYS A 101 0.84 -8.85 23.63
N VAL A 102 1.89 -8.21 24.15
CA VAL A 102 2.30 -8.36 25.55
C VAL A 102 2.49 -6.99 26.20
N ASP A 103 1.52 -6.61 27.03
CA ASP A 103 1.49 -5.34 27.79
C ASP A 103 2.42 -5.43 29.04
N LEU A 104 3.72 -5.66 28.82
CA LEU A 104 4.72 -5.65 29.88
C LEU A 104 5.60 -4.40 29.74
N ASP A 105 5.77 -3.65 30.82
CA ASP A 105 6.73 -2.54 30.97
C ASP A 105 8.22 -2.92 30.72
N SER A 106 8.47 -4.13 30.20
CA SER A 106 9.78 -4.66 29.85
C SER A 106 9.63 -5.63 28.69
N ASP A 107 9.35 -5.09 27.51
CA ASP A 107 9.57 -5.79 26.25
C ASP A 107 11.05 -6.17 26.16
N ILE A 108 11.34 -7.47 26.04
CA ILE A 108 12.71 -7.98 25.93
C ILE A 108 12.84 -8.64 24.57
N VAL A 109 13.60 -7.99 23.69
CA VAL A 109 14.20 -8.60 22.51
C VAL A 109 15.64 -9.00 22.87
N ASP A 110 15.95 -10.29 22.81
CA ASP A 110 17.30 -10.81 23.04
C ASP A 110 17.84 -11.45 21.77
N ILE A 111 18.86 -10.82 21.17
CA ILE A 111 19.54 -11.31 19.98
C ILE A 111 20.36 -12.58 20.30
N ILE A 112 20.25 -13.60 19.45
CA ILE A 112 21.06 -14.82 19.53
C ILE A 112 22.35 -14.64 18.72
N PHE A 113 23.46 -14.49 19.43
CA PHE A 113 24.80 -14.31 18.85
C PHE A 113 25.43 -15.63 18.37
N PRO A 114 26.37 -15.59 17.39
CA PRO A 114 26.92 -14.39 16.75
C PRO A 114 26.02 -13.84 15.64
N ILE A 115 26.11 -12.53 15.40
CA ILE A 115 25.49 -11.82 14.28
C ILE A 115 26.54 -11.08 13.45
N THR A 116 26.18 -10.63 12.26
CA THR A 116 26.99 -9.72 11.45
C THR A 116 26.25 -8.39 11.37
N ILE A 117 26.94 -7.28 11.56
CA ILE A 117 26.40 -5.94 11.34
C ILE A 117 27.09 -5.29 10.14
N THR A 118 26.37 -4.42 9.45
CA THR A 118 26.85 -3.60 8.33
C THR A 118 26.84 -2.14 8.77
N LEU A 119 28.01 -1.49 8.80
CA LEU A 119 28.14 -0.08 9.17
C LEU A 119 27.75 0.86 8.02
N ALA A 120 27.55 2.16 8.30
CA ALA A 120 27.30 3.22 7.33
C ALA A 120 28.27 3.31 6.13
N ASP A 121 29.48 2.75 6.22
CA ASP A 121 30.43 2.67 5.12
C ASP A 121 30.39 1.33 4.35
N TYR A 122 29.39 0.49 4.62
CA TYR A 122 29.23 -0.89 4.16
C TYR A 122 30.36 -1.84 4.58
N THR A 123 31.06 -1.57 5.69
CA THR A 123 31.94 -2.58 6.30
C THR A 123 31.11 -3.55 7.13
N GLU A 124 31.39 -4.83 6.97
CA GLU A 124 30.73 -5.89 7.73
C GLU A 124 31.60 -6.30 8.92
N ILE A 125 31.00 -6.40 10.11
CA ILE A 125 31.66 -6.79 11.35
C ILE A 125 30.87 -7.91 12.02
N THR A 126 31.54 -9.01 12.37
CA THR A 126 30.92 -10.07 13.17
C THR A 126 30.94 -9.70 14.66
N ILE A 127 29.77 -9.66 15.28
CA ILE A 127 29.58 -9.40 16.71
C ILE A 127 29.31 -10.73 17.43
N ALA A 128 30.14 -11.03 18.44
CA ALA A 128 30.12 -12.33 19.11
C ALA A 128 29.28 -12.39 20.40
N SER A 129 28.87 -11.23 20.96
CA SER A 129 28.05 -11.17 22.17
C SER A 129 27.33 -9.83 22.32
N LYS A 130 26.33 -9.80 23.21
CA LYS A 130 25.57 -8.59 23.57
C LYS A 130 26.45 -7.45 24.06
N GLU A 131 27.49 -7.76 24.85
CA GLU A 131 28.43 -6.73 25.32
C GLU A 131 29.24 -6.12 24.19
N ALA A 132 29.61 -6.92 23.18
CA ALA A 132 30.32 -6.40 22.01
C ALA A 132 29.41 -5.51 21.15
N LEU A 133 28.13 -5.87 21.02
CA LEU A 133 27.12 -5.04 20.35
C LEU A 133 26.94 -3.70 21.08
N LEU A 134 26.76 -3.73 22.40
CA LEU A 134 26.59 -2.52 23.22
C LEU A 134 27.82 -1.60 23.20
N GLU A 135 29.04 -2.14 23.10
CA GLU A 135 30.23 -1.31 22.91
C GLU A 135 30.25 -0.65 21.53
N LYS A 136 29.68 -1.31 20.50
CA LYS A 136 29.50 -0.70 19.18
C LYS A 136 28.39 0.34 19.14
N ALA A 137 27.23 0.06 19.73
CA ALA A 137 26.13 1.01 19.85
C ALA A 137 26.56 2.34 20.52
N LYS A 138 27.48 2.30 21.48
CA LYS A 138 28.02 3.53 22.13
C LYS A 138 28.80 4.45 21.20
N GLU A 139 29.21 3.97 20.03
CA GLU A 139 29.89 4.78 19.03
C GLU A 139 28.89 5.61 18.20
N CYS A 140 27.58 5.34 18.33
CA CYS A 140 26.51 5.91 17.53
C CYS A 140 25.86 7.13 18.18
N ILE A 141 25.30 7.99 17.34
CA ILE A 141 24.67 9.26 17.71
C ILE A 141 23.17 9.11 17.51
N GLU A 142 22.48 8.59 18.51
CA GLU A 142 21.02 8.45 18.48
C GLU A 142 20.33 9.80 18.75
N GLY A 143 19.25 10.09 18.02
CA GLY A 143 18.33 11.22 18.26
C GLY A 143 18.33 12.32 17.19
N GLY A 144 18.38 11.97 15.90
CA GLY A 144 18.16 12.87 14.75
C GLY A 144 19.37 13.69 14.31
N LYS A 145 20.60 13.17 14.48
CA LYS A 145 21.85 13.91 14.22
C LYS A 145 23.00 12.99 13.87
N ASP A 146 22.75 11.88 13.20
CA ASP A 146 23.88 11.19 12.60
C ASP A 146 24.32 11.93 11.31
N ASP A 147 25.21 11.29 10.54
CA ASP A 147 25.82 11.91 9.36
C ASP A 147 25.15 11.42 8.07
N ASP A 148 24.12 10.58 8.15
CA ASP A 148 23.32 10.04 7.04
C ASP A 148 22.47 11.13 6.42
N ILE A 149 22.03 10.92 5.18
CA ILE A 149 20.97 11.74 4.58
C ILE A 149 20.03 10.79 3.86
N GLU A 150 18.79 10.69 4.33
CA GLU A 150 17.83 9.67 3.85
C GLU A 150 16.68 10.26 3.06
N CYS A 151 16.40 11.56 3.26
CA CYS A 151 15.27 12.22 2.61
C CYS A 151 15.40 12.40 1.09
N ILE A 152 16.52 11.98 0.50
CA ILE A 152 16.80 12.05 -0.93
C ILE A 152 17.79 10.97 -1.33
N ASP A 153 17.50 10.26 -2.43
CA ASP A 153 18.32 9.17 -2.95
C ASP A 153 18.84 9.43 -4.37
N PHE A 154 19.94 8.78 -4.73
CA PHE A 154 20.42 8.74 -6.11
C PHE A 154 19.67 7.73 -6.96
N VAL A 155 19.29 8.12 -8.17
CA VAL A 155 18.77 7.18 -9.17
C VAL A 155 19.92 6.59 -9.98
N TYR A 156 20.16 5.30 -9.81
CA TYR A 156 21.21 4.55 -10.50
C TYR A 156 20.76 4.06 -11.89
N PRO A 157 21.69 3.84 -12.84
CA PRO A 157 23.15 3.96 -12.70
C PRO A 157 23.69 5.38 -12.90
N LEU A 158 24.79 5.71 -12.22
CA LEU A 158 25.53 6.98 -12.38
C LEU A 158 26.86 6.75 -13.09
N THR A 159 27.31 7.71 -13.90
CA THR A 159 28.68 7.70 -14.44
C THR A 159 29.52 8.76 -13.75
N VAL A 160 30.70 8.37 -13.26
CA VAL A 160 31.66 9.27 -12.62
C VAL A 160 32.96 9.28 -13.41
N PHE A 161 33.54 10.47 -13.56
CA PHE A 161 34.82 10.72 -14.22
C PHE A 161 35.85 11.16 -13.19
N THR A 162 37.07 10.65 -13.29
CA THR A 162 38.20 11.05 -12.43
C THR A 162 39.19 11.89 -13.22
N PHE A 163 39.84 12.85 -12.56
CA PHE A 163 40.81 13.77 -13.15
C PHE A 163 42.03 13.93 -12.24
N ASP A 164 43.17 14.26 -12.85
CA ASP A 164 44.37 14.69 -12.12
C ASP A 164 44.32 16.18 -11.74
N VAL A 165 45.35 16.65 -11.02
CA VAL A 165 45.47 18.07 -10.60
C VAL A 165 45.61 19.06 -11.75
N ASN A 166 45.81 18.60 -12.99
CA ASN A 166 45.88 19.42 -14.19
C ASN A 166 44.56 19.34 -15.01
N ASN A 167 43.48 18.81 -14.42
CA ASN A 167 42.19 18.56 -15.04
C ASN A 167 42.24 17.61 -16.25
N GLN A 168 43.23 16.71 -16.30
CA GLN A 168 43.25 15.64 -17.29
C GLN A 168 42.46 14.45 -16.78
N GLN A 169 41.52 13.95 -17.57
CA GLN A 169 40.73 12.78 -17.22
C GLN A 169 41.66 11.56 -17.06
N THR A 170 41.59 10.92 -15.90
CA THR A 170 42.40 9.73 -15.54
C THR A 170 41.60 8.44 -15.62
N GLY A 171 40.26 8.52 -15.64
CA GLY A 171 39.39 7.35 -15.78
C GLY A 171 37.90 7.70 -15.75
N ASN A 172 37.07 6.67 -15.82
CA ASN A 172 35.64 6.73 -15.53
C ASN A 172 35.19 5.43 -14.83
N ALA A 173 34.04 5.48 -14.16
CA ALA A 173 33.37 4.32 -13.59
C ALA A 173 31.86 4.49 -13.72
N THR A 174 31.15 3.38 -13.89
CA THR A 174 29.69 3.32 -13.76
C THR A 174 29.37 2.76 -12.38
N ILE A 175 28.51 3.46 -11.66
CA ILE A 175 28.08 3.17 -10.30
C ILE A 175 26.64 2.68 -10.36
N GLU A 176 26.36 1.52 -9.78
CA GLU A 176 25.05 0.85 -9.84
C GLU A 176 24.30 0.83 -8.51
N SER A 177 24.92 1.28 -7.41
CA SER A 177 24.30 1.34 -6.09
C SER A 177 25.04 2.29 -5.14
N ASP A 178 24.40 2.63 -4.01
CA ASP A 178 24.99 3.45 -2.94
C ASP A 178 26.25 2.83 -2.37
N LYS A 179 26.27 1.50 -2.16
CA LYS A 179 27.48 0.76 -1.78
C LYS A 179 28.64 1.01 -2.73
N GLN A 180 28.39 1.05 -4.04
CA GLN A 180 29.45 1.34 -5.02
C GLN A 180 29.85 2.82 -4.98
N LEU A 181 28.90 3.74 -4.81
CA LEU A 181 29.16 5.18 -4.75
C LEU A 181 29.98 5.55 -3.51
N ARG A 182 29.53 5.12 -2.33
CA ARG A 182 30.19 5.30 -1.03
C ARG A 182 31.63 4.78 -1.06
N ARG A 183 31.83 3.57 -1.58
CA ARG A 183 33.18 2.96 -1.71
C ARG A 183 34.04 3.66 -2.75
N PHE A 184 33.46 4.15 -3.84
CA PHE A 184 34.20 4.93 -4.84
C PHE A 184 34.78 6.20 -4.22
N PHE A 185 33.98 6.97 -3.49
CA PHE A 185 34.42 8.19 -2.83
C PHE A 185 35.42 7.92 -1.69
N ALA A 186 35.22 6.85 -0.90
CA ALA A 186 36.18 6.42 0.13
C ALA A 186 37.56 6.02 -0.44
N GLY A 187 37.60 5.59 -1.71
CA GLY A 187 38.82 5.20 -2.41
C GLY A 187 39.60 6.36 -3.06
N LEU A 188 39.07 7.58 -3.04
CA LEU A 188 39.71 8.74 -3.69
C LEU A 188 40.94 9.20 -2.90
N GLU A 189 42.04 9.45 -3.61
CA GLU A 189 43.21 10.12 -3.01
C GLU A 189 42.94 11.62 -2.86
N GLY A 190 43.53 12.26 -1.83
CA GLY A 190 43.16 13.63 -1.42
C GLY A 190 43.40 14.75 -2.44
N ASN A 191 44.10 14.49 -3.54
CA ASN A 191 44.32 15.43 -4.66
C ASN A 191 43.60 15.02 -5.96
N GLN A 192 42.79 13.96 -5.92
CA GLN A 192 42.03 13.48 -7.06
C GLN A 192 40.75 14.31 -7.22
N LEU A 193 40.43 14.63 -8.47
CA LEU A 193 39.27 15.41 -8.85
C LEU A 193 38.23 14.47 -9.47
N VAL A 194 36.96 14.68 -9.17
CA VAL A 194 35.84 13.86 -9.65
C VAL A 194 34.77 14.75 -10.27
N SER A 195 34.14 14.29 -11.34
CA SER A 195 32.91 14.88 -11.88
C SER A 195 31.90 13.78 -12.12
N MET A 196 30.63 14.04 -11.85
CA MET A 196 29.54 13.19 -12.34
C MET A 196 29.20 13.54 -13.78
N ASP A 197 28.65 12.58 -14.50
CA ASP A 197 28.03 12.76 -15.80
C ASP A 197 26.64 13.36 -15.58
N PHE A 198 26.53 14.67 -15.81
CA PHE A 198 25.26 15.37 -15.69
C PHE A 198 24.43 15.30 -16.99
N PRO A 199 23.09 15.27 -16.90
CA PRO A 199 22.28 15.44 -15.69
C PRO A 199 22.21 14.19 -14.79
N VAL A 200 22.08 14.41 -13.48
CA VAL A 200 21.86 13.36 -12.46
C VAL A 200 20.42 13.46 -11.97
N THR A 201 19.77 12.32 -11.77
CA THR A 201 18.40 12.25 -11.22
C THR A 201 18.49 11.79 -9.76
N LEU A 202 17.76 12.50 -8.90
CA LEU A 202 17.58 12.21 -7.49
C LEU A 202 16.10 11.90 -7.24
N LYS A 203 15.79 11.15 -6.19
CA LYS A 203 14.42 10.84 -5.77
C LYS A 203 14.22 11.28 -4.33
N LEU A 204 13.24 12.13 -4.07
CA LEU A 204 12.89 12.57 -2.72
C LEU A 204 12.13 11.46 -1.97
N TYR A 205 12.04 11.58 -0.65
CA TYR A 205 11.31 10.64 0.23
C TYR A 205 9.85 10.41 -0.24
N ASP A 206 9.19 11.44 -0.78
CA ASP A 206 7.80 11.39 -1.27
C ASP A 206 7.65 10.72 -2.65
N GLY A 207 8.76 10.25 -3.24
CA GLY A 207 8.83 9.62 -4.55
C GLY A 207 9.02 10.58 -5.71
N THR A 208 9.05 11.90 -5.48
CA THR A 208 9.25 12.91 -6.53
C THR A 208 10.68 12.87 -7.06
N GLU A 209 10.85 12.88 -8.39
CA GLU A 209 12.16 12.95 -9.02
C GLU A 209 12.63 14.40 -9.24
N VAL A 210 13.89 14.65 -8.92
CA VAL A 210 14.58 15.94 -9.11
C VAL A 210 15.78 15.73 -10.02
N VAL A 211 15.84 16.46 -11.13
CA VAL A 211 16.97 16.41 -12.08
C VAL A 211 17.88 17.61 -11.86
N VAL A 212 19.17 17.35 -11.61
CA VAL A 212 20.21 18.36 -11.40
C VAL A 212 21.25 18.30 -12.52
N ASN A 213 21.81 19.45 -12.90
CA ASN A 213 22.71 19.58 -14.04
C ASN A 213 24.13 19.98 -13.67
N THR A 214 24.39 20.31 -12.40
CA THR A 214 25.71 20.72 -11.90
C THR A 214 25.93 20.24 -10.47
N ASN A 215 27.19 20.19 -10.03
CA ASN A 215 27.53 19.86 -8.65
C ASN A 215 26.95 20.87 -7.63
N ALA A 216 26.79 22.14 -8.03
CA ALA A 216 26.15 23.15 -7.21
C ALA A 216 24.65 22.91 -7.05
N GLU A 217 23.96 22.55 -8.14
CA GLU A 217 22.54 22.17 -8.09
C GLU A 217 22.33 20.89 -7.26
N LEU A 218 23.20 19.90 -7.41
CA LEU A 218 23.19 18.69 -6.59
C LEU A 218 23.33 18.99 -5.10
N ALA A 219 24.34 19.78 -4.72
CA ALA A 219 24.56 20.14 -3.31
C ALA A 219 23.36 20.90 -2.73
N VAL A 220 22.74 21.81 -3.49
CA VAL A 220 21.55 22.54 -3.06
C VAL A 220 20.34 21.62 -2.93
N ALA A 221 20.16 20.67 -3.86
CA ALA A 221 19.06 19.71 -3.80
C ALA A 221 19.15 18.84 -2.54
N ILE A 222 20.33 18.28 -2.25
CA ILE A 222 20.56 17.46 -1.06
C ILE A 222 20.37 18.30 0.22
N GLU A 223 21.02 19.46 0.32
CA GLU A 223 20.91 20.34 1.51
C GLU A 223 19.48 20.83 1.78
N SER A 224 18.66 20.98 0.73
CA SER A 224 17.27 21.39 0.88
C SER A 224 16.35 20.23 1.28
N ALA A 225 16.76 18.99 0.99
CA ALA A 225 15.97 17.79 1.23
C ALA A 225 16.28 17.13 2.58
N LYS A 226 17.52 17.20 3.07
CA LYS A 226 17.99 16.48 4.26
C LYS A 226 17.22 16.72 5.58
N GLU A 227 16.37 17.74 5.66
CA GLU A 227 15.55 18.03 6.87
C GLU A 227 14.04 17.99 6.54
N THR A 228 13.66 17.34 5.43
CA THR A 228 12.28 17.36 4.91
C THR A 228 11.46 16.12 5.24
N CYS A 229 12.13 15.06 5.67
CA CYS A 229 11.56 13.84 6.20
C CYS A 229 12.09 13.60 7.62
N ASP A 230 11.51 12.64 8.33
CA ASP A 230 12.13 12.05 9.50
C ASP A 230 13.10 10.97 9.03
N GLU A 231 14.30 10.92 9.60
CA GLU A 231 15.39 9.99 9.21
C GLU A 231 15.45 8.77 10.16
N ASP A 232 14.44 8.58 11.02
CA ASP A 232 14.35 7.44 11.97
C ASP A 232 15.63 7.20 12.83
N ASP A 233 16.42 8.26 13.01
CA ASP A 233 17.66 8.34 13.80
C ASP A 233 17.44 8.28 15.31
N ASP A 234 16.20 8.40 15.78
CA ASP A 234 15.88 8.19 17.18
C ASP A 234 15.50 6.73 17.43
N ASN A 235 16.13 6.16 18.46
CA ASN A 235 15.97 4.76 18.88
C ASN A 235 14.57 4.50 19.48
N ASP A 236 13.53 4.82 18.73
CA ASP A 236 12.18 4.39 18.98
C ASP A 236 11.72 3.45 17.85
N HIS A 237 11.14 2.32 18.26
CA HIS A 237 10.94 1.14 17.41
C HIS A 237 9.50 0.93 17.00
N ASN A 238 8.66 1.81 17.52
CA ASN A 238 7.23 1.82 17.30
C ASN A 238 7.09 3.08 16.47
N ASP A 239 6.83 2.95 15.17
CA ASP A 239 6.84 3.95 14.08
C ASP A 239 5.90 5.16 14.28
N ASP A 240 5.87 5.67 15.51
CA ASP A 240 5.17 6.83 15.99
C ASP A 240 6.00 8.12 15.85
N ASP A 241 6.95 8.12 14.90
CA ASP A 241 7.87 9.22 14.50
C ASP A 241 7.16 10.55 14.28
N PHE A 242 5.83 10.52 14.16
CA PHE A 242 5.05 11.72 14.07
C PHE A 242 5.10 12.51 15.38
N SER A 243 5.58 13.75 15.27
CA SER A 243 5.41 14.72 16.34
C SER A 243 3.94 14.84 16.77
N LYS A 244 3.73 15.17 18.04
CA LYS A 244 2.43 15.59 18.59
C LYS A 244 1.76 16.64 17.69
N GLU A 245 2.54 17.56 17.13
CA GLU A 245 2.08 18.60 16.20
C GLU A 245 1.61 18.04 14.84
N ARG A 246 2.29 17.00 14.31
CA ARG A 246 1.88 16.27 13.10
C ARG A 246 0.55 15.55 13.35
N LEU A 247 0.40 14.83 14.47
CA LEU A 247 -0.88 14.21 14.84
C LEU A 247 -2.01 15.23 14.99
N ASP A 248 -1.77 16.35 15.69
CA ASP A 248 -2.76 17.41 15.88
C ASP A 248 -3.25 17.96 14.54
N ALA A 249 -2.33 18.27 13.63
CA ALA A 249 -2.65 18.76 12.29
C ALA A 249 -3.42 17.73 11.48
N TYR A 250 -3.07 16.45 11.63
CA TYR A 250 -3.68 15.35 10.91
C TYR A 250 -5.10 15.05 11.36
N LEU A 251 -5.35 15.01 12.68
CA LEU A 251 -6.66 14.78 13.27
C LEU A 251 -7.67 15.86 12.84
N VAL A 252 -7.25 17.12 12.81
CA VAL A 252 -8.14 18.25 12.45
C VAL A 252 -8.28 18.49 10.94
N ALA A 253 -7.45 17.85 10.11
CA ALA A 253 -7.46 18.05 8.67
C ALA A 253 -8.77 17.56 8.03
N CYS A 254 -9.27 16.42 8.49
CA CYS A 254 -10.51 15.82 8.01
C CYS A 254 -11.24 15.05 9.13
N PRO A 255 -12.53 14.75 8.95
CA PRO A 255 -13.25 13.78 9.76
C PRO A 255 -12.68 12.37 9.61
N TRP A 256 -12.99 11.53 10.60
CA TRP A 256 -12.55 10.15 10.71
C TRP A 256 -13.75 9.22 10.89
N LEU A 257 -13.74 8.05 10.25
CA LEU A 257 -14.68 6.97 10.50
C LEU A 257 -14.02 5.90 11.37
N ILE A 258 -14.77 5.42 12.37
CA ILE A 258 -14.38 4.25 13.15
C ILE A 258 -14.53 2.99 12.29
N HIS A 259 -13.48 2.19 12.20
CA HIS A 259 -13.41 0.98 11.38
C HIS A 259 -13.29 -0.31 12.20
N ASP A 260 -12.56 -0.29 13.30
CA ASP A 260 -12.40 -1.43 14.22
C ASP A 260 -12.42 -0.89 15.65
N VAL A 261 -13.07 -1.61 16.56
CA VAL A 261 -13.04 -1.32 18.00
C VAL A 261 -12.96 -2.62 18.80
N GLN A 262 -11.88 -2.76 19.56
CA GLN A 262 -11.75 -3.75 20.62
C GLN A 262 -11.74 -3.09 21.98
N ARG A 263 -12.55 -3.61 22.91
CA ARG A 263 -12.70 -3.09 24.26
C ARG A 263 -12.66 -4.23 25.26
N ASN A 264 -11.66 -4.23 26.12
CA ASN A 264 -11.34 -5.26 27.11
C ASN A 264 -11.31 -6.65 26.46
N GLU A 265 -10.56 -6.78 25.36
CA GLU A 265 -10.45 -8.01 24.55
C GLU A 265 -11.76 -8.49 23.92
N GLN A 266 -12.81 -7.66 23.87
CA GLN A 266 -14.06 -7.96 23.17
C GLN A 266 -14.19 -7.08 21.93
N ASP A 267 -14.56 -7.71 20.82
CA ASP A 267 -14.91 -7.00 19.60
C ASP A 267 -16.20 -6.21 19.82
N GLN A 268 -16.13 -4.89 19.60
CA GLN A 268 -17.24 -3.94 19.65
C GLN A 268 -17.43 -3.25 18.29
N THR A 269 -16.76 -3.73 17.24
CA THR A 269 -16.74 -3.11 15.92
C THR A 269 -18.15 -2.92 15.39
N GLU A 270 -19.01 -3.95 15.42
CA GLU A 270 -20.39 -3.85 14.92
C GLU A 270 -21.20 -2.69 15.53
N GLN A 271 -20.94 -2.37 16.80
CA GLN A 271 -21.62 -1.30 17.51
C GLN A 271 -21.20 0.09 16.99
N TYR A 272 -19.90 0.28 16.77
CA TYR A 272 -19.28 1.57 16.52
C TYR A 272 -18.82 1.80 15.08
N PHE A 273 -18.86 0.77 14.24
CA PHE A 273 -18.50 0.84 12.84
C PHE A 273 -19.19 2.04 12.18
N GLU A 274 -18.40 2.84 11.45
CA GLU A 274 -18.80 4.06 10.75
C GLU A 274 -19.29 5.21 11.66
N TYR A 275 -18.98 5.20 12.96
CA TYR A 275 -19.10 6.43 13.74
C TYR A 275 -18.16 7.49 13.18
N ALA A 276 -18.65 8.71 12.96
CA ALA A 276 -17.87 9.80 12.40
C ALA A 276 -17.35 10.71 13.52
N MET A 277 -16.03 10.81 13.68
CA MET A 277 -15.37 11.73 14.60
C MET A 277 -14.84 12.95 13.85
N ASN A 278 -15.15 14.13 14.36
CA ASN A 278 -14.66 15.39 13.81
C ASN A 278 -13.90 16.16 14.88
N PHE A 279 -12.59 16.28 14.71
CA PHE A 279 -11.69 16.98 15.63
C PHE A 279 -11.57 18.45 15.24
N SER A 280 -11.67 19.33 16.25
CA SER A 280 -11.51 20.76 16.06
C SER A 280 -10.24 21.25 16.76
N ALA A 281 -9.56 22.23 16.16
CA ALA A 281 -8.29 22.78 16.65
C ALA A 281 -8.37 23.48 18.04
N ASN A 282 -9.57 23.69 18.56
CA ASN A 282 -9.81 24.20 19.92
C ASN A 282 -9.81 23.10 21.00
N GLY A 283 -9.60 21.83 20.64
CA GLY A 283 -9.63 20.69 21.55
C GLY A 283 -10.99 19.99 21.67
N SER A 284 -12.03 20.44 20.95
CA SER A 284 -13.32 19.73 20.95
C SER A 284 -13.37 18.65 19.88
N VAL A 285 -14.01 17.52 20.16
CA VAL A 285 -14.31 16.44 19.20
C VAL A 285 -15.79 16.12 19.23
N THR A 286 -16.41 16.03 18.06
CA THR A 286 -17.81 15.59 17.94
C THR A 286 -17.83 14.21 17.31
N ALA A 287 -18.38 13.22 18.02
CA ALA A 287 -18.69 11.91 17.46
C ALA A 287 -20.14 11.88 16.99
N LYS A 288 -20.39 11.36 15.79
CA LYS A 288 -21.73 11.14 15.26
C LYS A 288 -21.97 9.66 15.03
N ASP A 289 -23.08 9.17 15.56
CA ASP A 289 -23.53 7.82 15.29
C ASP A 289 -24.19 7.70 13.90
N ARG A 290 -24.51 6.46 13.53
CA ARG A 290 -25.15 6.14 12.24
C ARG A 290 -26.57 6.71 12.10
N GLU A 291 -27.21 7.12 13.21
CA GLU A 291 -28.51 7.78 13.23
C GLU A 291 -28.40 9.32 13.09
N GLY A 292 -27.18 9.85 13.17
CA GLY A 292 -26.86 11.27 13.10
C GLY A 292 -26.92 11.99 14.45
N ASN A 293 -27.09 11.27 15.56
CA ASN A 293 -26.99 11.87 16.89
C ASN A 293 -25.55 12.29 17.13
N SER A 294 -25.37 13.49 17.69
CA SER A 294 -24.05 14.05 17.97
C SER A 294 -23.74 13.94 19.45
N ILE A 295 -22.56 13.43 19.75
CA ILE A 295 -22.00 13.28 21.10
C ILE A 295 -20.76 14.15 21.16
N GLU A 296 -20.80 15.16 22.00
CA GLU A 296 -19.65 16.05 22.20
C GLU A 296 -18.66 15.44 23.20
N GLY A 297 -17.38 15.66 22.91
CA GLY A 297 -16.25 15.32 23.75
C GLY A 297 -15.12 16.32 23.57
N GLU A 298 -14.05 16.09 24.32
CA GLU A 298 -12.80 16.84 24.24
C GLU A 298 -11.67 15.88 23.88
N TRP A 299 -10.66 16.38 23.20
CA TRP A 299 -9.45 15.65 22.86
C TRP A 299 -8.21 16.49 23.17
N THR A 300 -7.14 15.82 23.60
CA THR A 300 -5.82 16.43 23.73
C THR A 300 -4.74 15.43 23.36
N THR A 301 -3.60 15.91 22.90
CA THR A 301 -2.43 15.07 22.65
C THR A 301 -1.30 15.42 23.63
N ARG A 302 -0.51 14.42 24.02
CA ARG A 302 0.67 14.61 24.87
C ARG A 302 1.74 13.60 24.51
N VAL A 303 3.00 13.97 24.72
CA VAL A 303 4.13 13.05 24.60
C VAL A 303 4.44 12.46 25.98
N SER A 304 4.64 11.15 26.07
CA SER A 304 5.06 10.45 27.29
C SER A 304 5.89 9.23 26.94
N ASN A 305 7.08 9.10 27.53
CA ASN A 305 8.03 8.01 27.22
C ASN A 305 8.27 7.88 25.70
N ASN A 306 8.55 9.00 25.03
CA ASN A 306 8.69 9.13 23.57
C ASN A 306 7.45 8.81 22.73
N ARG A 307 6.37 8.26 23.28
CA ARG A 307 5.14 7.98 22.53
C ARG A 307 4.18 9.18 22.50
N VAL A 308 3.45 9.33 21.40
CA VAL A 308 2.33 10.28 21.31
C VAL A 308 1.05 9.62 21.77
N LEU A 309 0.41 10.23 22.78
CA LEU A 309 -0.89 9.81 23.27
C LEU A 309 -1.97 10.75 22.79
N LEU A 310 -3.09 10.18 22.34
CA LEU A 310 -4.35 10.85 22.12
C LEU A 310 -5.30 10.57 23.29
N LYS A 311 -5.58 11.59 24.09
CA LYS A 311 -6.63 11.53 25.11
C LYS A 311 -7.96 11.92 24.49
N LEU A 312 -8.96 11.08 24.70
CA LEU A 312 -10.35 11.36 24.35
C LEU A 312 -11.21 11.37 25.61
N GLU A 313 -12.12 12.32 25.72
CA GLU A 313 -13.06 12.44 26.83
C GLU A 313 -14.46 12.78 26.33
N PHE A 314 -15.33 11.78 26.27
CA PHE A 314 -16.75 11.95 25.92
C PHE A 314 -17.66 11.86 27.14
N THR A 315 -18.75 12.62 27.10
CA THR A 315 -19.78 12.59 28.15
C THR A 315 -20.65 11.33 28.16
N ALA A 316 -20.79 10.68 27.00
CA ALA A 316 -21.68 9.54 26.81
C ALA A 316 -21.09 8.39 25.97
N LEU A 317 -19.82 8.49 25.55
CA LEU A 317 -19.13 7.50 24.71
C LEU A 317 -17.92 6.92 25.46
N MET A 318 -18.19 6.18 26.53
CA MET A 318 -17.18 5.75 27.50
C MET A 318 -16.11 4.82 26.93
N ASP A 319 -16.44 4.01 25.92
CA ASP A 319 -15.51 3.06 25.32
C ASP A 319 -14.36 3.74 24.57
N PHE A 320 -14.56 5.01 24.19
CA PHE A 320 -13.56 5.86 23.56
C PHE A 320 -12.86 6.79 24.56
N SER A 321 -13.43 6.99 25.75
CA SER A 321 -12.97 7.97 26.75
C SER A 321 -11.72 7.48 27.53
N LEU A 322 -10.57 7.41 26.86
CA LEU A 322 -9.30 6.92 27.39
C LEU A 322 -8.10 7.74 26.91
N ASP A 323 -6.94 7.44 27.50
CA ASP A 323 -5.64 7.82 26.97
C ASP A 323 -5.20 6.70 26.01
N TRP A 324 -5.17 6.99 24.72
CA TRP A 324 -4.76 6.06 23.67
C TRP A 324 -3.33 6.32 23.27
N PHE A 325 -2.52 5.28 23.21
CA PHE A 325 -1.30 5.30 22.41
C PHE A 325 -1.73 5.32 20.95
N VAL A 326 -1.25 6.30 20.19
CA VAL A 326 -1.26 6.17 18.74
C VAL A 326 -0.04 5.32 18.44
N TYR A 327 -0.23 4.23 17.69
CA TYR A 327 0.84 3.27 17.37
C TYR A 327 1.04 3.08 15.86
N GLU A 328 0.26 3.81 15.05
CA GLU A 328 0.43 3.84 13.59
C GLU A 328 -0.28 5.08 13.03
N LEU A 329 0.43 5.86 12.20
CA LEU A 329 -0.08 7.05 11.51
C LEU A 329 0.23 7.04 10.01
N GLU A 330 -0.53 6.25 9.26
CA GLU A 330 -0.43 6.15 7.79
C GLU A 330 -1.32 7.19 7.06
N GLU A 331 -1.12 7.34 5.75
CA GLU A 331 -2.05 8.09 4.90
C GLU A 331 -3.45 7.47 4.96
N GLY A 332 -4.43 8.26 5.40
CA GLY A 332 -5.83 7.84 5.48
C GLY A 332 -6.20 6.95 6.67
N LYS A 333 -5.29 6.66 7.61
CA LYS A 333 -5.53 5.68 8.67
C LYS A 333 -4.80 6.04 9.97
N ILE A 334 -5.42 5.73 11.10
CA ILE A 334 -4.84 5.86 12.44
C ILE A 334 -5.15 4.59 13.21
N LYS A 335 -4.17 4.01 13.87
CA LYS A 335 -4.40 2.93 14.85
C LYS A 335 -4.08 3.39 16.27
N LEU A 336 -4.97 3.04 17.18
CA LEU A 336 -4.94 3.42 18.59
C LEU A 336 -4.93 2.18 19.47
N PHE A 337 -4.14 2.20 20.55
CA PHE A 337 -4.04 1.13 21.53
C PHE A 337 -4.16 1.66 22.97
N ALA A 338 -4.72 0.86 23.88
CA ALA A 338 -4.72 1.13 25.31
C ALA A 338 -4.72 -0.17 26.13
N GLU A 339 -4.23 -0.10 27.38
CA GLU A 339 -4.04 -1.24 28.31
C GLU A 339 -5.25 -2.17 28.43
N GLY A 340 -5.02 -3.49 28.40
CA GLY A 340 -6.09 -4.49 28.49
C GLY A 340 -6.70 -4.85 27.13
N GLY A 341 -5.87 -4.84 26.09
CA GLY A 341 -6.22 -5.35 24.76
C GLY A 341 -7.21 -4.48 24.00
N ASN A 342 -7.11 -3.16 24.14
CA ASN A 342 -8.05 -2.26 23.48
C ASN A 342 -7.44 -1.64 22.25
N LYS A 343 -8.21 -1.61 21.18
CA LYS A 343 -7.77 -1.14 19.89
C LYS A 343 -8.86 -0.31 19.25
N ILE A 344 -8.48 0.76 18.56
CA ILE A 344 -9.36 1.45 17.64
C ILE A 344 -8.60 1.67 16.34
N ILE A 345 -9.23 1.34 15.22
CA ILE A 345 -8.73 1.73 13.90
C ILE A 345 -9.68 2.79 13.34
N MET A 346 -9.14 3.92 12.92
CA MET A 346 -9.88 4.98 12.25
C MET A 346 -9.39 5.16 10.82
N LYS A 347 -10.31 5.48 9.91
CA LYS A 347 -9.98 5.83 8.52
C LYS A 347 -10.45 7.22 8.17
N LYS A 348 -9.65 7.94 7.39
CA LYS A 348 -9.91 9.32 6.98
C LYS A 348 -11.15 9.38 6.09
N ALA A 349 -11.99 10.37 6.35
CA ALA A 349 -13.33 10.47 5.82
C ALA A 349 -13.62 11.88 5.30
N CYS A 350 -12.66 12.46 4.57
CA CYS A 350 -12.79 13.82 4.01
C CYS A 350 -14.06 13.96 3.14
N ASN A 351 -14.49 12.88 2.49
CA ASN A 351 -15.65 12.85 1.58
C ASN A 351 -17.00 12.65 2.32
N VAL A 352 -16.98 12.25 3.59
CA VAL A 352 -18.18 11.91 4.38
C VAL A 352 -18.91 13.16 4.90
N ILE A 353 -18.24 14.32 4.91
CA ILE A 353 -18.87 15.62 5.23
C ILE A 353 -19.14 16.47 3.97
N ASP A 354 -18.90 15.96 2.76
CA ASP A 354 -19.47 16.61 1.60
C ASP A 354 -20.96 16.26 1.47
N LYS A 355 -21.80 17.10 2.08
CA LYS A 355 -23.25 17.01 1.97
C LYS A 355 -23.76 17.52 0.63
N ASP A 356 -22.90 17.95 -0.29
CA ASP A 356 -23.33 18.34 -1.62
C ASP A 356 -23.84 17.10 -2.38
N PRO A 357 -25.14 17.05 -2.72
CA PRO A 357 -25.67 15.98 -3.57
C PRO A 357 -24.94 15.85 -4.91
N ASN A 358 -24.26 16.89 -5.38
CA ASN A 358 -23.51 16.85 -6.63
C ASN A 358 -22.29 15.93 -6.57
N THR A 359 -21.67 15.76 -5.40
CA THR A 359 -20.49 14.91 -5.24
C THR A 359 -20.84 13.45 -5.46
N LEU A 360 -21.86 12.93 -4.75
CA LEU A 360 -22.36 11.58 -5.01
C LEU A 360 -22.93 11.43 -6.44
N ARG A 361 -23.57 12.47 -7.00
CA ARG A 361 -24.01 12.43 -8.42
C ARG A 361 -22.85 12.29 -9.40
N GLN A 362 -21.68 12.86 -9.11
CA GLN A 362 -20.50 12.73 -9.97
C GLN A 362 -19.95 11.31 -9.85
N VAL A 363 -19.70 10.84 -8.63
CA VAL A 363 -19.22 9.47 -8.34
C VAL A 363 -20.10 8.41 -9.02
N LEU A 364 -21.42 8.50 -8.87
CA LEU A 364 -22.33 7.52 -9.47
C LEU A 364 -22.30 7.49 -11.00
N LYS A 365 -21.98 8.62 -11.66
CA LYS A 365 -21.99 8.75 -13.13
C LYS A 365 -20.67 8.35 -13.79
N GLU A 366 -19.60 8.19 -13.02
CA GLU A 366 -18.26 7.91 -13.56
C GLU A 366 -18.15 6.52 -14.16
N CYS A 367 -18.73 5.52 -13.48
CA CYS A 367 -18.56 4.10 -13.81
C CYS A 367 -19.86 3.31 -13.58
N SER A 368 -19.86 2.02 -13.94
CA SER A 368 -20.93 1.09 -13.55
C SER A 368 -20.72 0.62 -12.11
N TRP A 369 -21.81 0.17 -11.49
CA TRP A 369 -21.83 -0.24 -10.08
C TRP A 369 -22.44 -1.63 -9.95
N ILE A 370 -21.63 -2.61 -9.58
CA ILE A 370 -22.03 -4.00 -9.39
C ILE A 370 -22.77 -4.10 -8.04
N ILE A 371 -23.94 -4.75 -8.04
CA ILE A 371 -24.64 -5.11 -6.80
C ILE A 371 -23.89 -6.27 -6.14
N LYS A 372 -23.22 -5.96 -5.03
CA LYS A 372 -22.59 -6.94 -4.13
C LYS A 372 -23.54 -7.45 -3.05
N LYS A 373 -24.45 -6.60 -2.57
CA LYS A 373 -25.50 -7.02 -1.63
C LYS A 373 -26.73 -6.16 -1.80
N VAL A 374 -27.90 -6.77 -1.69
CA VAL A 374 -29.16 -6.04 -1.58
C VAL A 374 -30.11 -6.76 -0.65
N LYS A 375 -30.54 -6.06 0.40
CA LYS A 375 -31.43 -6.55 1.45
C LYS A 375 -32.58 -5.56 1.62
N ARG A 376 -33.81 -6.07 1.64
CA ARG A 376 -35.02 -5.28 1.92
C ARG A 376 -35.96 -6.04 2.81
N ASP A 377 -36.47 -5.37 3.84
CA ASP A 377 -37.35 -5.98 4.84
C ASP A 377 -36.78 -7.29 5.44
N ASN A 378 -35.45 -7.34 5.63
CA ASN A 378 -34.68 -8.51 6.08
C ASN A 378 -34.61 -9.67 5.08
N GLN A 379 -35.10 -9.49 3.86
CA GLN A 379 -34.95 -10.44 2.78
C GLN A 379 -33.80 -10.02 1.87
N GLU A 380 -32.82 -10.90 1.71
CA GLU A 380 -31.76 -10.76 0.72
C GLU A 380 -32.29 -11.15 -0.65
N LEU A 381 -31.87 -10.41 -1.69
CA LEU A 381 -32.32 -10.59 -3.06
C LEU A 381 -31.18 -11.13 -3.92
N ASP A 382 -30.65 -12.31 -3.59
CA ASP A 382 -29.40 -12.85 -4.17
C ASP A 382 -29.49 -13.04 -5.69
N ARG A 383 -30.70 -13.18 -6.23
CA ARG A 383 -30.97 -13.17 -7.68
C ARG A 383 -30.50 -11.90 -8.41
N LEU A 384 -30.19 -10.83 -7.66
CA LEU A 384 -29.74 -9.53 -8.17
C LEU A 384 -28.24 -9.31 -8.00
N LEU A 385 -27.51 -10.21 -7.34
CA LEU A 385 -26.05 -10.09 -7.25
C LEU A 385 -25.44 -10.07 -8.65
N GLY A 386 -24.42 -9.23 -8.82
CA GLY A 386 -23.73 -9.09 -10.11
C GLY A 386 -24.50 -8.28 -11.16
N TYR A 387 -25.73 -7.83 -10.89
CA TYR A 387 -26.36 -6.83 -11.77
C TYR A 387 -25.67 -5.49 -11.61
N GLU A 388 -25.59 -4.74 -12.70
CA GLU A 388 -24.90 -3.46 -12.74
C GLU A 388 -25.87 -2.29 -12.88
N PHE A 389 -25.73 -1.31 -12.00
CA PHE A 389 -26.31 0.01 -12.20
C PHE A 389 -25.41 0.86 -13.10
N ASN A 390 -26.04 1.53 -14.05
CA ASN A 390 -25.41 2.59 -14.83
C ASN A 390 -26.23 3.87 -14.69
N PHE A 391 -25.66 4.88 -14.03
CA PHE A 391 -26.33 6.15 -13.76
C PHE A 391 -26.01 7.17 -14.85
N MET A 392 -27.03 7.59 -15.58
CA MET A 392 -26.88 8.51 -16.70
C MET A 392 -27.24 9.96 -16.32
N ALA A 393 -26.99 10.87 -17.24
CA ALA A 393 -27.51 12.24 -17.16
C ALA A 393 -29.06 12.26 -17.09
N ASP A 394 -29.61 13.41 -16.69
CA ASP A 394 -31.05 13.65 -16.60
C ASP A 394 -31.85 12.72 -15.66
N GLY A 395 -31.15 12.01 -14.75
CA GLY A 395 -31.79 11.18 -13.72
C GLY A 395 -32.28 9.83 -14.23
N VAL A 396 -31.73 9.32 -15.35
CA VAL A 396 -32.01 7.97 -15.86
C VAL A 396 -31.00 6.98 -15.28
N VAL A 397 -31.46 5.80 -14.85
CA VAL A 397 -30.60 4.69 -14.40
C VAL A 397 -31.03 3.41 -15.09
N THR A 398 -30.06 2.58 -15.48
CA THR A 398 -30.33 1.21 -15.94
C THR A 398 -29.74 0.22 -14.96
N LEU A 399 -30.46 -0.88 -14.75
CA LEU A 399 -30.00 -2.07 -14.04
C LEU A 399 -29.93 -3.21 -15.04
N SER A 400 -28.77 -3.80 -15.24
CA SER A 400 -28.58 -4.85 -16.25
C SER A 400 -27.67 -5.98 -15.82
N ASN A 401 -27.87 -7.14 -16.42
CA ASN A 401 -26.97 -8.30 -16.31
C ASN A 401 -26.59 -8.82 -17.72
N GLU A 402 -26.34 -7.91 -18.67
CA GLU A 402 -26.09 -8.16 -20.11
C GLU A 402 -27.25 -8.76 -20.93
N GLU A 403 -28.10 -9.60 -20.34
CA GLU A 403 -29.23 -10.25 -21.02
C GLU A 403 -30.55 -9.51 -20.78
N VAL A 404 -30.77 -9.09 -19.55
CA VAL A 404 -31.94 -8.35 -19.11
C VAL A 404 -31.50 -6.95 -18.71
N SER A 405 -32.27 -5.95 -19.12
CA SER A 405 -32.09 -4.57 -18.71
C SER A 405 -33.43 -3.99 -18.26
N SER A 406 -33.42 -3.33 -17.09
CA SER A 406 -34.52 -2.51 -16.61
C SER A 406 -34.06 -1.06 -16.56
N GLU A 407 -34.88 -0.16 -17.07
CA GLU A 407 -34.68 1.28 -16.92
C GLU A 407 -35.47 1.80 -15.71
N GLY A 408 -35.00 2.90 -15.14
CA GLY A 408 -35.59 3.59 -14.02
C GLY A 408 -35.14 5.05 -13.92
N THR A 409 -35.58 5.70 -12.85
CA THR A 409 -35.17 7.05 -12.49
C THR A 409 -34.38 7.07 -11.20
N TRP A 410 -33.42 7.97 -11.08
CA TRP A 410 -32.67 8.20 -9.86
C TRP A 410 -32.51 9.69 -9.53
N GLU A 411 -32.41 9.98 -8.24
CA GLU A 411 -32.02 11.31 -7.75
C GLU A 411 -31.24 11.22 -6.45
N ILE A 412 -30.35 12.19 -6.23
CA ILE A 412 -29.69 12.38 -4.94
C ILE A 412 -30.32 13.54 -4.21
N THR A 413 -30.79 13.27 -3.00
CA THR A 413 -31.43 14.23 -2.10
C THR A 413 -30.77 14.19 -0.72
N LEU A 414 -31.25 15.05 0.18
CA LEU A 414 -30.92 15.00 1.60
C LEU A 414 -32.19 14.62 2.36
N ASN A 415 -32.08 13.68 3.30
CA ASN A 415 -33.18 13.40 4.23
C ASN A 415 -33.29 14.47 5.33
N ALA A 416 -34.25 14.28 6.26
CA ALA A 416 -34.48 15.21 7.36
C ALA A 416 -33.28 15.38 8.32
N GLN A 417 -32.38 14.40 8.36
CA GLN A 417 -31.13 14.39 9.13
C GLN A 417 -29.95 14.98 8.34
N ALA A 418 -30.20 15.50 7.13
CA ALA A 418 -29.18 15.98 6.19
C ALA A 418 -28.12 14.91 5.86
N ARG A 419 -28.55 13.66 5.71
CA ARG A 419 -27.80 12.53 5.15
C ARG A 419 -28.13 12.40 3.66
N LEU A 420 -27.12 12.12 2.84
CA LEU A 420 -27.32 11.87 1.40
C LEU A 420 -28.18 10.63 1.20
N VAL A 421 -29.14 10.73 0.28
CA VAL A 421 -30.04 9.64 -0.08
C VAL A 421 -30.03 9.49 -1.60
N MET A 422 -29.79 8.26 -2.05
CA MET A 422 -30.00 7.85 -3.41
C MET A 422 -31.41 7.26 -3.56
N ALA A 423 -32.32 8.04 -4.13
CA ALA A 423 -33.66 7.55 -4.45
C ALA A 423 -33.65 6.91 -5.83
N ILE A 424 -33.99 5.61 -5.91
CA ILE A 424 -34.10 4.87 -7.17
C ILE A 424 -35.54 4.39 -7.33
N THR A 425 -36.08 4.51 -8.55
CA THR A 425 -37.34 3.88 -8.96
C THR A 425 -37.11 3.13 -10.27
N MET A 426 -37.25 1.82 -10.23
CA MET A 426 -37.08 0.93 -11.38
C MET A 426 -38.43 0.40 -11.86
N GLY A 427 -38.60 0.29 -13.19
CA GLY A 427 -39.84 -0.23 -13.77
C GLY A 427 -40.01 -1.74 -13.58
N ASN A 428 -39.12 -2.52 -14.19
CA ASN A 428 -39.24 -3.99 -14.24
C ASN A 428 -38.54 -4.70 -13.08
N GLU A 429 -37.77 -3.99 -12.27
CA GLU A 429 -37.09 -4.54 -11.09
C GLU A 429 -37.37 -3.70 -9.82
N PRO A 430 -38.61 -3.74 -9.29
CA PRO A 430 -38.98 -2.94 -8.13
C PRO A 430 -38.20 -3.35 -6.86
N GLY A 431 -37.50 -4.49 -6.87
CA GLY A 431 -36.70 -5.01 -5.77
C GLY A 431 -35.61 -4.05 -5.31
N VAL A 432 -35.09 -3.17 -6.17
CA VAL A 432 -34.09 -2.15 -5.78
C VAL A 432 -34.67 -0.74 -5.64
N SER A 433 -35.98 -0.57 -5.88
CA SER A 433 -36.63 0.75 -5.80
C SER A 433 -36.83 1.16 -4.35
N PHE A 434 -36.05 2.14 -3.91
CA PHE A 434 -36.04 2.63 -2.53
C PHE A 434 -35.34 3.98 -2.42
N GLU A 435 -35.47 4.61 -1.25
CA GLU A 435 -34.67 5.75 -0.82
C GLU A 435 -33.48 5.24 0.00
N TRP A 436 -32.35 4.98 -0.66
CA TRP A 436 -31.16 4.38 -0.08
C TRP A 436 -30.29 5.45 0.61
N PRO A 437 -30.22 5.49 1.96
CA PRO A 437 -29.42 6.48 2.67
C PRO A 437 -27.96 6.04 2.69
N LEU A 438 -27.05 6.91 2.27
CA LEU A 438 -25.62 6.63 2.15
C LEU A 438 -24.98 6.44 3.53
N SER A 439 -24.40 5.28 3.82
CA SER A 439 -23.62 5.02 5.05
C SER A 439 -22.12 5.06 4.83
N ASP A 440 -21.65 4.51 3.69
CA ASP A 440 -20.24 4.49 3.33
C ASP A 440 -20.04 5.05 1.92
N LEU A 441 -19.08 5.96 1.77
CA LEU A 441 -18.70 6.60 0.51
C LEU A 441 -17.20 6.42 0.32
N ARG A 442 -16.81 5.36 -0.36
CA ARG A 442 -15.45 5.14 -0.85
C ARG A 442 -15.44 5.29 -2.36
N ASP A 443 -14.26 5.57 -2.91
CA ASP A 443 -14.11 5.74 -4.36
C ASP A 443 -14.54 4.49 -5.12
N ASN A 444 -14.18 3.31 -4.61
CA ASN A 444 -14.44 2.01 -5.23
C ASN A 444 -15.63 1.23 -4.64
N ARG A 445 -16.26 1.72 -3.55
CA ARG A 445 -17.37 1.03 -2.88
C ARG A 445 -18.34 2.00 -2.25
N LEU A 446 -19.64 1.76 -2.46
CA LEU A 446 -20.71 2.49 -1.79
C LEU A 446 -21.53 1.55 -0.93
N LYS A 447 -21.85 1.99 0.29
CA LYS A 447 -22.81 1.32 1.15
C LYS A 447 -23.96 2.24 1.46
N PHE A 448 -25.16 1.70 1.36
CA PHE A 448 -26.39 2.36 1.78
C PHE A 448 -27.10 1.46 2.77
N GLU A 449 -27.47 2.00 3.92
CA GLU A 449 -28.20 1.23 4.93
C GLU A 449 -29.08 2.13 5.80
N ILE A 450 -30.11 1.51 6.37
CA ILE A 450 -30.81 2.04 7.53
C ILE A 450 -30.43 1.13 8.71
N PRO A 451 -29.53 1.60 9.61
CA PRO A 451 -29.04 0.79 10.73
C PRO A 451 -30.17 0.20 11.57
N GLY A 452 -30.00 -1.04 12.04
CA GLY A 452 -31.00 -1.74 12.86
C GLY A 452 -32.27 -2.14 12.11
N THR A 453 -32.28 -2.02 10.78
CA THR A 453 -33.37 -2.48 9.92
C THR A 453 -32.84 -3.44 8.86
N GLY A 454 -33.74 -4.12 8.15
CA GLY A 454 -33.38 -5.03 7.08
C GLY A 454 -33.20 -4.37 5.71
N TYR A 455 -32.65 -3.15 5.66
CA TYR A 455 -32.45 -2.38 4.43
C TYR A 455 -30.96 -2.08 4.23
N GLU A 456 -30.36 -2.73 3.25
CA GLU A 456 -28.94 -2.61 2.92
C GLU A 456 -28.73 -2.74 1.42
N LEU A 457 -27.83 -1.93 0.86
CA LEU A 457 -27.37 -2.01 -0.53
C LEU A 457 -25.86 -1.73 -0.54
N ILE A 458 -25.08 -2.69 -1.02
CA ILE A 458 -23.62 -2.56 -1.20
C ILE A 458 -23.34 -2.61 -2.70
N LEU A 459 -22.61 -1.61 -3.18
CA LEU A 459 -22.22 -1.46 -4.57
C LEU A 459 -20.70 -1.40 -4.70
N GLU A 460 -20.17 -2.10 -5.69
CA GLU A 460 -18.75 -2.11 -6.05
C GLU A 460 -18.56 -1.39 -7.39
N ARG A 461 -17.58 -0.50 -7.47
CA ARG A 461 -17.32 0.29 -8.68
C ARG A 461 -16.63 -0.57 -9.74
N ASN A 462 -17.12 -0.53 -10.97
CA ASN A 462 -16.50 -1.19 -12.12
C ASN A 462 -16.48 -0.23 -13.33
N CYS A 463 -15.29 0.16 -13.80
CA CYS A 463 -15.15 1.20 -14.83
C CYS A 463 -14.83 0.63 -16.21
N ASP A 464 -14.08 -0.46 -16.25
CA ASP A 464 -13.47 -1.06 -17.43
C ASP A 464 -13.87 -2.54 -17.60
N ASN A 465 -14.71 -3.07 -16.71
CA ASN A 465 -15.06 -4.49 -16.64
C ASN A 465 -13.83 -5.39 -16.37
N ASP A 466 -12.85 -4.87 -15.63
CA ASP A 466 -11.63 -5.57 -15.24
C ASP A 466 -10.87 -6.17 -16.44
N VAL A 467 -10.96 -5.52 -17.61
CA VAL A 467 -10.30 -6.03 -18.84
C VAL A 467 -8.79 -5.91 -18.78
N ASP A 468 -8.28 -5.04 -17.92
CA ASP A 468 -6.86 -4.82 -17.68
C ASP A 468 -6.33 -5.61 -16.45
N ASP A 469 -7.19 -6.35 -15.72
CA ASP A 469 -6.80 -7.26 -14.63
C ASP A 469 -6.47 -8.65 -15.21
N GLU A 470 -5.18 -8.98 -15.27
CA GLU A 470 -4.67 -10.23 -15.88
C GLU A 470 -5.24 -11.49 -15.21
N ASP A 471 -5.44 -11.48 -13.89
CA ASP A 471 -5.99 -12.63 -13.16
C ASP A 471 -7.47 -12.81 -13.50
N VAL A 472 -8.25 -11.72 -13.50
CA VAL A 472 -9.69 -11.77 -13.82
C VAL A 472 -9.89 -12.26 -15.25
N VAL A 473 -9.10 -11.75 -16.19
CA VAL A 473 -9.11 -12.21 -17.59
C VAL A 473 -8.75 -13.69 -17.69
N TRP A 474 -7.73 -14.13 -16.95
CA TRP A 474 -7.31 -15.53 -16.94
C TRP A 474 -8.38 -16.46 -16.38
N ILE A 475 -8.99 -16.12 -15.22
CA ILE A 475 -10.06 -16.90 -14.58
C ILE A 475 -11.27 -17.01 -15.51
N ARG A 476 -11.71 -15.90 -16.10
CA ARG A 476 -12.82 -15.91 -17.07
C ARG A 476 -12.51 -16.84 -18.25
N GLY A 477 -11.24 -16.90 -18.66
CA GLY A 477 -10.74 -17.78 -19.72
C GLY A 477 -10.80 -19.28 -19.41
N LEU A 478 -10.70 -19.69 -18.14
CA LEU A 478 -10.75 -21.10 -17.72
C LEU A 478 -12.04 -21.81 -18.13
N PHE A 479 -13.12 -21.03 -18.20
CA PHE A 479 -14.48 -21.50 -18.48
C PHE A 479 -14.78 -21.71 -19.97
N ASN A 480 -13.97 -21.16 -20.86
CA ASN A 480 -14.21 -21.27 -22.31
C ASN A 480 -14.26 -22.72 -22.79
N ASP A 481 -15.34 -23.06 -23.51
CA ASP A 481 -15.58 -24.39 -24.09
C ASP A 481 -15.41 -25.56 -23.09
N SER A 482 -15.75 -25.33 -21.81
CA SER A 482 -15.59 -26.32 -20.74
C SER A 482 -16.87 -26.57 -19.96
N LEU A 483 -16.93 -27.75 -19.34
CA LEU A 483 -17.95 -28.13 -18.38
C LEU A 483 -17.29 -28.28 -17.01
N TRP A 484 -18.03 -27.94 -15.97
CA TRP A 484 -17.59 -27.98 -14.58
C TRP A 484 -18.61 -28.74 -13.73
N GLU A 485 -18.18 -29.32 -12.63
CA GLU A 485 -19.06 -29.95 -11.65
C GLU A 485 -18.81 -29.40 -10.24
N VAL A 486 -19.82 -29.52 -9.38
CA VAL A 486 -19.69 -29.18 -7.96
C VAL A 486 -19.01 -30.35 -7.25
N ALA A 487 -17.72 -30.19 -6.94
CA ALA A 487 -16.93 -31.18 -6.21
C ALA A 487 -17.24 -31.11 -4.70
N LEU A 488 -17.53 -29.91 -4.18
CA LEU A 488 -17.96 -29.70 -2.81
C LEU A 488 -18.93 -28.51 -2.74
N PHE A 489 -19.98 -28.66 -1.96
CA PHE A 489 -20.78 -27.52 -1.51
C PHE A 489 -21.23 -27.73 -0.06
N SER A 490 -21.05 -26.71 0.77
CA SER A 490 -21.59 -26.67 2.13
C SER A 490 -22.13 -25.28 2.45
N GLU A 491 -23.24 -25.26 3.19
CA GLU A 491 -23.91 -24.04 3.65
C GLU A 491 -23.71 -23.91 5.15
N ASN A 492 -23.11 -22.81 5.61
CA ASN A 492 -22.69 -22.68 7.01
C ASN A 492 -21.90 -23.91 7.52
N GLN A 493 -21.03 -24.47 6.68
CA GLN A 493 -20.27 -25.69 6.92
C GLN A 493 -21.10 -26.99 7.03
N ASP A 494 -22.41 -26.96 6.75
CA ASP A 494 -23.26 -28.15 6.62
C ASP A 494 -23.22 -28.67 5.17
N PRO A 495 -22.67 -29.87 4.91
CA PRO A 495 -22.47 -30.35 3.54
C PRO A 495 -23.79 -30.65 2.81
N SER A 496 -23.93 -30.06 1.62
CA SER A 496 -25.06 -30.26 0.71
C SER A 496 -24.64 -30.67 -0.71
N THR A 497 -23.37 -31.05 -0.91
CA THR A 497 -22.79 -31.53 -2.18
C THR A 497 -23.64 -32.57 -2.91
N GLU A 498 -24.23 -33.53 -2.19
CA GLU A 498 -25.00 -34.63 -2.79
C GLU A 498 -26.18 -34.16 -3.67
N ALA A 499 -26.72 -32.96 -3.42
CA ALA A 499 -27.80 -32.39 -4.21
C ALA A 499 -27.36 -32.00 -5.64
N TYR A 500 -26.07 -31.78 -5.85
CA TYR A 500 -25.49 -31.27 -7.09
C TYR A 500 -24.71 -32.33 -7.87
N THR A 501 -24.59 -33.55 -7.32
CA THR A 501 -23.90 -34.66 -7.98
C THR A 501 -24.51 -35.00 -9.34
N ASN A 502 -23.66 -35.21 -10.34
CA ASN A 502 -24.00 -35.52 -11.74
C ASN A 502 -24.64 -34.37 -12.54
N TYR A 503 -24.69 -33.16 -12.01
CA TYR A 503 -24.98 -31.98 -12.82
C TYR A 503 -23.69 -31.38 -13.37
N GLU A 504 -23.77 -30.88 -14.60
CA GLU A 504 -22.65 -30.21 -15.27
C GLU A 504 -23.01 -28.75 -15.52
N PHE A 505 -22.07 -27.85 -15.29
CA PHE A 505 -22.22 -26.41 -15.37
C PHE A 505 -21.39 -25.88 -16.54
N SER A 506 -22.01 -25.11 -17.42
CA SER A 506 -21.34 -24.38 -18.49
C SER A 506 -21.43 -22.88 -18.20
N PHE A 507 -20.27 -22.25 -18.10
CA PHE A 507 -20.11 -20.82 -17.86
C PHE A 507 -19.73 -20.15 -19.17
N SER A 508 -20.63 -19.34 -19.71
CA SER A 508 -20.46 -18.69 -21.01
C SER A 508 -19.98 -17.25 -20.86
N ALA A 509 -19.23 -16.76 -21.86
CA ALA A 509 -18.57 -15.45 -21.83
C ALA A 509 -19.52 -14.24 -21.71
N ASN A 510 -20.82 -14.41 -21.96
CA ASN A 510 -21.84 -13.39 -21.73
C ASN A 510 -22.46 -13.50 -20.33
N GLY A 511 -21.68 -13.97 -19.35
CA GLY A 511 -22.07 -14.11 -17.94
C GLY A 511 -23.21 -15.09 -17.66
N LYS A 512 -23.62 -15.96 -18.61
CA LYS A 512 -24.68 -16.97 -18.36
C LYS A 512 -24.08 -18.28 -17.85
N VAL A 513 -24.67 -18.85 -16.80
CA VAL A 513 -24.43 -20.22 -16.34
C VAL A 513 -25.57 -21.11 -16.78
N THR A 514 -25.27 -22.27 -17.37
CA THR A 514 -26.27 -23.26 -17.78
C THR A 514 -25.99 -24.59 -17.08
N VAL A 515 -27.01 -25.19 -16.48
CA VAL A 515 -26.90 -26.46 -15.77
C VAL A 515 -27.53 -27.59 -16.57
N TYR A 516 -26.78 -28.66 -16.78
CA TYR A 516 -27.19 -29.86 -17.50
C TYR A 516 -27.32 -31.05 -16.57
N ASN A 517 -28.35 -31.85 -16.78
CA ASN A 517 -28.46 -33.16 -16.13
C ASN A 517 -27.64 -34.23 -16.88
N PRO A 518 -27.53 -35.47 -16.36
CA PRO A 518 -26.75 -36.54 -17.00
C PRO A 518 -27.17 -36.92 -18.43
N ASN A 519 -28.37 -36.53 -18.86
CA ASN A 519 -28.87 -36.74 -20.22
C ASN A 519 -28.57 -35.55 -21.14
N GLN A 520 -27.73 -34.59 -20.72
CA GLN A 520 -27.36 -33.39 -21.47
C GLN A 520 -28.57 -32.49 -21.78
N VAL A 521 -29.55 -32.47 -20.88
CA VAL A 521 -30.71 -31.57 -20.98
C VAL A 521 -30.51 -30.42 -19.99
N GLU A 522 -30.69 -29.20 -20.49
CA GLU A 522 -30.71 -27.98 -19.68
C GLU A 522 -31.85 -28.07 -18.64
N VAL A 523 -31.50 -27.95 -17.36
CA VAL A 523 -32.44 -28.03 -16.24
C VAL A 523 -32.55 -26.74 -15.43
N SER A 524 -31.54 -25.86 -15.52
CA SER A 524 -31.57 -24.55 -14.90
C SER A 524 -30.58 -23.60 -15.58
N THR A 525 -30.81 -22.30 -15.39
CA THR A 525 -29.94 -21.23 -15.88
C THR A 525 -29.75 -20.18 -14.80
N GLY A 526 -28.55 -19.61 -14.75
CA GLY A 526 -28.14 -18.59 -13.81
C GLY A 526 -27.20 -17.58 -14.45
N ARG A 527 -26.56 -16.76 -13.63
CA ARG A 527 -25.53 -15.81 -14.05
C ARG A 527 -24.25 -16.01 -13.26
N TRP A 528 -23.14 -15.55 -13.82
CA TRP A 528 -21.86 -15.49 -13.14
C TRP A 528 -21.09 -14.22 -13.54
N LEU A 529 -20.24 -13.75 -12.63
CA LEU A 529 -19.34 -12.64 -12.84
C LEU A 529 -18.07 -12.89 -12.00
N VAL A 530 -16.90 -12.59 -12.56
CA VAL A 530 -15.62 -12.56 -11.81
C VAL A 530 -15.05 -11.16 -11.92
N TYR A 531 -14.63 -10.57 -10.81
CA TYR A 531 -14.08 -9.20 -10.76
C TYR A 531 -13.14 -9.03 -9.55
N ARG A 532 -12.41 -7.91 -9.51
CA ARG A 532 -11.62 -7.49 -8.35
C ARG A 532 -12.45 -6.53 -7.49
N ASN A 533 -12.71 -6.89 -6.23
CA ASN A 533 -13.52 -6.04 -5.35
C ASN A 533 -12.71 -4.90 -4.70
N SER A 534 -13.40 -3.99 -3.99
CA SER A 534 -12.75 -2.83 -3.34
C SER A 534 -11.69 -3.17 -2.30
N ASP A 535 -11.68 -4.39 -1.78
CA ASP A 535 -10.70 -4.88 -0.80
C ASP A 535 -9.52 -5.61 -1.49
N ASN A 536 -9.38 -5.45 -2.80
CA ASN A 536 -8.36 -6.07 -3.65
C ASN A 536 -8.40 -7.60 -3.69
N LYS A 537 -9.57 -8.20 -3.40
CA LYS A 537 -9.78 -9.65 -3.45
C LYS A 537 -10.47 -10.04 -4.76
N LEU A 538 -10.07 -11.19 -5.31
CA LEU A 538 -10.79 -11.85 -6.40
C LEU A 538 -12.13 -12.36 -5.89
N GLU A 539 -13.21 -12.00 -6.58
CA GLU A 539 -14.57 -12.41 -6.24
C GLU A 539 -15.29 -13.00 -7.45
N MET A 540 -16.03 -14.08 -7.25
CA MET A 540 -16.92 -14.71 -8.21
C MET A 540 -18.35 -14.68 -7.66
N ILE A 541 -19.21 -13.93 -8.33
CA ILE A 541 -20.64 -13.95 -8.08
C ILE A 541 -21.26 -15.07 -8.91
N ILE A 542 -22.09 -15.90 -8.28
CA ILE A 542 -22.96 -16.86 -8.95
C ILE A 542 -24.40 -16.53 -8.55
N THR A 543 -25.35 -16.55 -9.48
CA THR A 543 -26.76 -16.35 -9.17
C THR A 543 -27.67 -17.29 -9.92
N PHE A 544 -28.82 -17.61 -9.31
CA PHE A 544 -29.92 -18.33 -9.94
C PHE A 544 -31.24 -17.65 -9.61
N GLY A 545 -32.29 -17.93 -10.41
CA GLY A 545 -33.64 -17.48 -10.07
C GLY A 545 -34.13 -18.09 -8.75
N ALA A 546 -34.94 -17.35 -7.99
CA ALA A 546 -35.42 -17.78 -6.66
C ALA A 546 -36.20 -19.10 -6.65
N ASP A 547 -36.79 -19.50 -7.78
CA ASP A 547 -37.51 -20.78 -7.93
C ASP A 547 -36.58 -21.94 -8.38
N SER A 548 -35.28 -21.69 -8.58
CA SER A 548 -34.30 -22.69 -9.02
C SER A 548 -33.86 -23.57 -7.85
N ASN A 549 -33.74 -24.88 -8.08
CA ASN A 549 -33.10 -25.79 -7.13
C ASN A 549 -31.59 -25.50 -6.91
N PHE A 550 -31.01 -24.62 -7.73
CA PHE A 550 -29.62 -24.17 -7.63
C PHE A 550 -29.51 -22.80 -6.96
N TYR A 551 -30.62 -22.20 -6.51
CA TYR A 551 -30.60 -20.96 -5.74
C TYR A 551 -29.67 -20.99 -4.52
N PRO A 552 -29.48 -22.10 -3.78
CA PRO A 552 -28.53 -22.12 -2.67
C PRO A 552 -27.06 -21.89 -3.08
N LEU A 553 -26.70 -22.06 -4.35
CA LEU A 553 -25.36 -21.73 -4.86
C LEU A 553 -25.20 -20.22 -5.16
N ALA A 554 -26.24 -19.41 -4.95
CA ALA A 554 -26.23 -18.00 -5.30
C ALA A 554 -25.59 -17.15 -4.19
N ASN A 555 -24.35 -16.72 -4.38
CA ASN A 555 -23.61 -15.86 -3.44
C ASN A 555 -22.52 -15.06 -4.17
N ASP A 556 -21.92 -14.09 -3.48
CA ASP A 556 -20.66 -13.40 -3.80
C ASP A 556 -19.47 -14.12 -3.12
N TYR A 557 -18.82 -15.02 -3.85
CA TYR A 557 -17.74 -15.83 -3.30
C TYR A 557 -16.37 -15.18 -3.49
N ILE A 558 -15.57 -15.10 -2.44
CA ILE A 558 -14.13 -14.86 -2.55
C ILE A 558 -13.46 -16.10 -3.12
N LEU A 559 -12.56 -15.93 -4.10
CA LEU A 559 -11.72 -17.03 -4.60
C LEU A 559 -10.56 -17.28 -3.64
N LEU A 560 -10.49 -18.50 -3.10
CA LEU A 560 -9.42 -18.96 -2.21
C LEU A 560 -8.29 -19.65 -2.97
N GLU A 561 -8.65 -20.43 -3.99
CA GLU A 561 -7.70 -21.17 -4.82
C GLU A 561 -8.19 -21.19 -6.27
N VAL A 562 -7.25 -20.98 -7.19
CA VAL A 562 -7.51 -20.97 -8.63
C VAL A 562 -6.46 -21.80 -9.36
N GLU A 563 -6.88 -22.92 -9.93
CA GLU A 563 -6.07 -23.79 -10.78
C GLU A 563 -6.75 -24.01 -12.14
N GLU A 564 -6.02 -24.56 -13.11
CA GLU A 564 -6.54 -24.79 -14.47
C GLU A 564 -7.82 -25.65 -14.51
N ASN A 565 -7.99 -26.54 -13.53
CA ASN A 565 -9.09 -27.49 -13.46
C ASN A 565 -9.88 -27.43 -12.14
N ARG A 566 -9.60 -26.46 -11.26
CA ARG A 566 -10.19 -26.39 -9.93
C ARG A 566 -10.33 -24.94 -9.45
N LEU A 567 -11.47 -24.63 -8.82
CA LEU A 567 -11.72 -23.37 -8.13
C LEU A 567 -12.24 -23.65 -6.73
N GLU A 568 -11.70 -22.97 -5.73
CA GLU A 568 -12.18 -22.99 -4.34
C GLU A 568 -12.71 -21.61 -3.95
N LEU A 569 -13.94 -21.57 -3.45
CA LEU A 569 -14.76 -20.37 -3.31
C LEU A 569 -15.39 -20.32 -1.91
N LYS A 570 -15.36 -19.16 -1.26
CA LYS A 570 -15.91 -18.94 0.09
C LYS A 570 -16.78 -17.69 0.16
N HIS A 571 -17.97 -17.81 0.73
CA HIS A 571 -18.84 -16.68 1.07
C HIS A 571 -19.08 -16.62 2.58
N GLU A 572 -18.91 -15.46 3.20
CA GLU A 572 -19.12 -15.28 4.65
C GLU A 572 -20.54 -14.83 4.95
N ASN A 573 -21.24 -15.57 5.79
CA ASN A 573 -22.63 -15.31 6.13
C ASN A 573 -22.74 -14.33 7.31
N ASP A 574 -23.80 -13.51 7.32
CA ASP A 574 -24.09 -12.51 8.37
C ASP A 574 -24.09 -13.07 9.82
N ASN A 575 -24.24 -14.39 10.01
CA ASN A 575 -24.28 -15.04 11.34
C ASN A 575 -22.94 -15.65 11.79
N GLY A 576 -21.82 -15.34 11.11
CA GLY A 576 -20.49 -15.85 11.44
C GLY A 576 -20.18 -17.27 10.94
N GLY A 577 -21.03 -17.83 10.08
CA GLY A 577 -20.76 -19.04 9.30
C GLY A 577 -20.22 -18.69 7.92
N TYR A 578 -19.91 -19.70 7.10
CA TYR A 578 -19.54 -19.49 5.71
C TYR A 578 -20.05 -20.63 4.82
N ASP A 579 -20.31 -20.28 3.57
CA ASP A 579 -20.60 -21.21 2.50
C ASP A 579 -19.32 -21.51 1.74
N HIS A 580 -19.13 -22.78 1.37
CA HIS A 580 -17.94 -23.26 0.68
C HIS A 580 -18.36 -23.97 -0.60
N LEU A 581 -17.81 -23.54 -1.73
CA LEU A 581 -18.04 -24.15 -3.04
C LEU A 581 -16.69 -24.52 -3.67
N VAL A 582 -16.59 -25.75 -4.18
CA VAL A 582 -15.48 -26.19 -5.03
C VAL A 582 -16.04 -26.62 -6.38
N LEU A 583 -15.49 -26.03 -7.44
CA LEU A 583 -15.79 -26.40 -8.82
C LEU A 583 -14.59 -27.13 -9.42
N GLU A 584 -14.84 -28.25 -10.10
CA GLU A 584 -13.81 -28.99 -10.83
C GLU A 584 -14.18 -29.14 -12.31
N LYS A 585 -13.18 -29.06 -13.19
CA LYS A 585 -13.38 -29.16 -14.64
C LYS A 585 -13.55 -30.62 -15.07
N LYS A 586 -14.48 -30.86 -15.99
CA LYS A 586 -14.92 -32.18 -16.47
C LYS A 586 -14.20 -32.69 -17.71
#